data_AF-A0A8X6KHZ4-F1
#
_entry.id   AF-A0A8X6KHZ4-F1
#
_cell.length_a   1.000
_cell.length_b   1.000
_cell.length_c   1.000
_cell.angle_alpha   90.00
_cell.angle_beta   90.00
_cell.angle_gamma   90.00
#
_symmetry.space_group_name_H-M   'P 1'
#
loop_
_entity.id
_entity.type
_entity.pdbx_description
1 polymer ?
#
loop_
_entity_poly.entity_id
_entity_poly.type
_entity_poly.pdbx_seq_one_letter_code
_entity_poly.pdbx_strand_id
1 'polypeptide(L)'
;MLDVHSTFRQYHQYERRKSFLNDNFFQQNVQANDDDFAQECLRSHNHYRAQHGASPLHLSLSVSAIAQEWANKLSVEDHFHHSNHPQYGENLFVTYMSNSSRPSVTGQHVVESWYSEHVFYPFDGHITREIIAKAGHFTQVIWSSSRELGIGRAISKNNRLYVVANYYPTGNVLRKFAENVQNKLHSNNYLHQHYNRRMHSRRLDIHTYYSTEHY
;
A
#
# COMPACT_ATOMS: atom_id res chain seq x y z
N MET A 1 -38.80 32.41 -41.92
CA MET A 1 -37.36 32.42 -41.56
C MET A 1 -37.25 31.85 -40.17
N LEU A 2 -36.56 30.72 -40.00
CA LEU A 2 -36.31 30.14 -38.67
C LEU A 2 -35.33 31.05 -37.92
N ASP A 3 -35.69 31.42 -36.69
CA ASP A 3 -34.94 32.36 -35.85
C ASP A 3 -33.59 31.74 -35.42
N VAL A 4 -32.52 32.15 -36.11
CA VAL A 4 -31.14 31.73 -35.87
C VAL A 4 -30.67 32.00 -34.43
N HIS A 5 -31.25 32.97 -33.72
CA HIS A 5 -30.91 33.26 -32.32
C HIS A 5 -31.50 32.25 -31.32
N SER A 6 -32.66 31.65 -31.62
CA SER A 6 -33.26 30.61 -30.78
C SER A 6 -32.45 29.32 -30.85
N THR A 7 -32.05 28.95 -32.07
CA THR A 7 -31.28 27.73 -32.37
C THR A 7 -29.90 27.74 -31.71
N PHE A 8 -29.23 28.90 -31.71
CA PHE A 8 -27.90 29.07 -31.09
C PHE A 8 -27.94 28.90 -29.56
N ARG A 9 -29.00 29.41 -28.90
CA ARG A 9 -29.19 29.24 -27.45
C ARG A 9 -29.46 27.79 -27.08
N GLN A 10 -30.26 27.06 -27.86
CA GLN A 10 -30.51 25.64 -27.65
C GLN A 10 -29.24 24.80 -27.82
N TYR A 11 -28.40 25.10 -28.81
CA TYR A 11 -27.12 24.42 -29.02
C TYR A 11 -26.17 24.57 -27.82
N HIS A 12 -25.99 25.79 -27.30
CA HIS A 12 -25.14 26.01 -26.11
C HIS A 12 -25.69 25.37 -24.83
N GLN A 13 -27.02 25.27 -24.70
CA GLN A 13 -27.64 24.54 -23.60
C GLN A 13 -27.41 23.03 -23.72
N TYR A 14 -27.49 22.49 -24.93
CA TYR A 14 -27.19 21.09 -25.21
C TYR A 14 -25.73 20.74 -24.91
N GLU A 15 -24.76 21.52 -25.40
CA GLU A 15 -23.33 21.27 -25.16
C GLU A 15 -22.97 21.37 -23.67
N ARG A 16 -23.52 22.34 -22.93
CA ARG A 16 -23.34 22.42 -21.46
C ARG A 16 -23.94 21.25 -20.71
N ARG A 17 -25.11 20.76 -21.14
CA ARG A 17 -25.75 19.60 -20.53
C ARG A 17 -24.95 18.32 -20.83
N LYS A 18 -24.42 18.19 -22.05
CA LYS A 18 -23.56 17.08 -22.46
C LYS A 18 -22.22 17.09 -21.70
N SER A 19 -21.59 18.25 -21.53
CA SER A 19 -20.38 18.38 -20.72
C SER A 19 -20.63 18.02 -19.25
N PHE A 20 -21.70 18.54 -18.65
CA PHE A 20 -22.07 18.23 -17.27
C PHE A 20 -22.41 16.75 -17.05
N LEU A 21 -23.10 16.10 -18.00
CA LEU A 21 -23.37 14.67 -17.93
C LEU A 21 -22.10 13.84 -18.07
N ASN A 22 -21.18 14.24 -18.95
CA ASN A 22 -19.87 13.59 -19.06
C ASN A 22 -19.06 13.72 -17.76
N ASP A 23 -18.96 14.93 -17.19
CA ASP A 23 -18.20 15.17 -15.95
C ASP A 23 -18.74 14.32 -14.78
N ASN A 24 -20.05 14.23 -14.63
CA ASN A 24 -20.68 13.36 -13.62
C ASN A 24 -20.39 11.88 -13.88
N PHE A 25 -20.48 11.44 -15.13
CA PHE A 25 -20.18 10.05 -15.50
C PHE A 25 -18.70 9.71 -15.25
N PHE A 26 -17.77 10.62 -15.56
CA PHE A 26 -16.36 10.47 -15.25
C PHE A 26 -16.11 10.40 -13.73
N GLN A 27 -16.70 11.31 -12.95
CA GLN A 27 -16.56 11.30 -11.49
C GLN A 27 -17.12 10.01 -10.87
N GLN A 28 -18.28 9.53 -11.32
CA GLN A 28 -18.86 8.26 -10.84
C GLN A 28 -17.97 7.05 -11.17
N ASN A 29 -17.39 6.99 -12.37
CA ASN A 29 -16.51 5.89 -12.75
C ASN A 29 -15.15 5.94 -12.03
N VAL A 30 -14.60 7.14 -11.80
CA VAL A 30 -13.36 7.29 -11.00
C VAL A 30 -13.61 6.85 -9.57
N GLN A 31 -14.70 7.31 -8.95
CA GLN A 31 -15.07 6.93 -7.59
C GLN A 31 -15.30 5.41 -7.47
N ALA A 32 -16.02 4.79 -8.41
CA ALA A 32 -16.23 3.34 -8.41
C ALA A 32 -14.92 2.55 -8.58
N ASN A 33 -14.00 3.03 -9.43
CA ASN A 33 -12.69 2.40 -9.63
C ASN A 33 -11.77 2.59 -8.40
N ASP A 34 -11.86 3.73 -7.72
CA ASP A 34 -11.15 3.98 -6.47
C ASP A 34 -11.70 3.11 -5.33
N ASP A 35 -13.02 2.92 -5.26
CA ASP A 35 -13.67 2.00 -4.34
C ASP A 35 -13.20 0.55 -4.58
N ASP A 36 -13.15 0.10 -5.84
CA ASP A 36 -12.63 -1.23 -6.19
C ASP A 36 -11.16 -1.39 -5.79
N PHE A 37 -10.33 -0.38 -6.05
CA PHE A 37 -8.91 -0.38 -5.69
C PHE A 37 -8.70 -0.42 -4.17
N ALA A 38 -9.45 0.38 -3.41
CA ALA A 38 -9.39 0.36 -1.95
C ALA A 38 -9.82 -1.00 -1.39
N GLN A 39 -10.84 -1.64 -1.97
CA GLN A 39 -11.27 -2.98 -1.59
C GLN A 39 -10.23 -4.06 -1.91
N GLU A 40 -9.53 -3.97 -3.04
CA GLU A 40 -8.40 -4.85 -3.35
C GLU A 40 -7.26 -4.71 -2.34
N CYS A 41 -6.92 -3.47 -1.98
CA CYS A 41 -5.97 -3.19 -0.91
C CYS A 41 -6.44 -3.84 0.40
N LEU A 42 -7.68 -3.62 0.82
CA LEU A 42 -8.23 -4.20 2.06
C LEU A 42 -8.16 -5.73 2.07
N ARG A 43 -8.62 -6.38 1.00
CA ARG A 43 -8.58 -7.84 0.86
C ARG A 43 -7.16 -8.37 0.99
N SER A 44 -6.21 -7.72 0.34
CA SER A 44 -4.79 -8.12 0.36
C SER A 44 -4.15 -7.92 1.73
N HIS A 45 -4.45 -6.81 2.42
CA HIS A 45 -4.03 -6.61 3.81
C HIS A 45 -4.56 -7.73 4.69
N ASN A 46 -5.87 -8.00 4.61
CA ASN A 46 -6.53 -8.99 5.47
C ASN A 46 -6.06 -10.42 5.17
N HIS A 47 -5.72 -10.73 3.92
CA HIS A 47 -5.06 -11.98 3.56
C HIS A 47 -3.73 -12.16 4.32
N TYR A 48 -2.84 -11.17 4.26
CA TYR A 48 -1.55 -11.25 4.94
C TYR A 48 -1.70 -11.20 6.47
N ARG A 49 -2.56 -10.34 7.00
CA ARG A 49 -2.83 -10.25 8.44
C ARG A 49 -3.29 -11.59 9.04
N ALA A 50 -4.16 -12.32 8.32
CA ALA A 50 -4.59 -13.65 8.74
C ALA A 50 -3.43 -14.65 8.84
N GLN A 51 -2.44 -14.59 7.94
CA GLN A 51 -1.24 -15.44 8.02
C GLN A 51 -0.42 -15.19 9.28
N HIS A 52 -0.52 -14.00 9.87
CA HIS A 52 0.21 -13.58 11.08
C HIS A 52 -0.69 -13.52 12.33
N GLY A 53 -1.93 -14.02 12.25
CA GLY A 53 -2.87 -14.02 13.37
C GLY A 53 -3.37 -12.64 13.80
N ALA A 54 -3.19 -11.61 12.96
CA ALA A 54 -3.71 -10.27 13.22
C ALA A 54 -5.19 -10.17 12.78
N SER A 55 -6.02 -9.51 13.59
CA SER A 55 -7.42 -9.24 13.27
C SER A 55 -7.56 -8.47 11.96
N PRO A 56 -8.61 -8.70 11.15
CA PRO A 56 -8.82 -7.97 9.91
C PRO A 56 -8.99 -6.46 10.17
N LEU A 57 -8.52 -5.65 9.22
CA LEU A 57 -8.84 -4.24 9.13
C LEU A 57 -10.20 -4.05 8.49
N HIS A 58 -10.78 -2.87 8.70
CA HIS A 58 -11.94 -2.36 7.98
C HIS A 58 -11.59 -1.07 7.26
N LEU A 59 -12.11 -0.87 6.04
CA LEU A 59 -11.99 0.42 5.37
C LEU A 59 -12.80 1.48 6.11
N SER A 60 -12.18 2.63 6.31
CA SER A 60 -12.77 3.81 6.96
C SER A 60 -12.81 4.96 5.97
N LEU A 61 -14.00 5.51 5.72
CA LEU A 61 -14.18 6.59 4.75
C LEU A 61 -13.46 7.87 5.21
N SER A 62 -13.47 8.18 6.51
CA SER A 62 -12.77 9.33 7.05
C SER A 62 -11.25 9.17 6.93
N VAL A 63 -10.70 7.99 7.24
CA VAL A 63 -9.26 7.73 7.09
C VAL A 63 -8.86 7.72 5.61
N SER A 64 -9.73 7.23 4.72
CA SER A 64 -9.50 7.25 3.26
C SER A 64 -9.47 8.67 2.70
N ALA A 65 -10.32 9.56 3.21
CA ALA A 65 -10.28 10.98 2.83
C ALA A 65 -8.93 11.63 3.18
N ILE A 66 -8.35 11.33 4.35
CA ILE A 66 -7.02 11.81 4.75
C ILE A 66 -5.93 11.23 3.82
N ALA A 67 -5.98 9.93 3.55
CA ALA A 67 -5.03 9.29 2.63
C ALA A 67 -5.12 9.88 1.21
N GLN A 68 -6.33 10.16 0.74
CA GLN A 68 -6.59 10.76 -0.58
C GLN A 68 -6.09 12.21 -0.66
N GLU A 69 -6.30 13.01 0.38
CA GLU A 69 -5.75 14.37 0.46
C GLU A 69 -4.23 14.34 0.31
N TRP A 70 -3.55 13.43 1.01
CA TRP A 70 -2.11 13.29 0.89
C TRP A 70 -1.66 12.78 -0.48
N ALA A 71 -2.35 11.78 -1.05
CA ALA A 71 -2.05 11.28 -2.39
C ALA A 71 -2.15 12.40 -3.45
N ASN A 72 -3.20 13.22 -3.36
CA ASN A 72 -3.38 14.38 -4.23
C ASN A 72 -2.20 15.35 -4.10
N LYS A 73 -1.78 15.67 -2.87
CA LYS A 73 -0.61 16.54 -2.64
C LYS A 73 0.67 15.97 -3.24
N LEU A 74 0.97 14.69 -3.00
CA LEU A 74 2.15 14.02 -3.59
C LEU A 74 2.12 14.04 -5.11
N SER A 75 0.95 13.89 -5.73
CA SER A 75 0.80 13.93 -7.19
C SER A 75 0.99 15.33 -7.79
N VAL A 76 0.64 16.39 -7.04
CA VAL A 76 0.79 17.78 -7.48
C VAL A 76 2.25 18.23 -7.34
N GLU A 77 2.87 17.90 -6.20
CA GLU A 77 4.27 18.22 -5.91
C GLU A 77 5.24 17.30 -6.66
N ASP A 78 4.76 16.11 -7.05
CA ASP A 78 5.53 15.06 -7.73
C ASP A 78 6.79 14.67 -6.90
N HIS A 79 6.64 14.66 -5.57
CA HIS A 79 7.72 14.45 -4.60
C HIS A 79 7.30 13.41 -3.55
N PHE A 80 8.00 12.28 -3.47
CA PHE A 80 7.65 11.15 -2.63
C PHE A 80 8.15 11.32 -1.19
N HIS A 81 7.24 11.65 -0.26
CA HIS A 81 7.57 11.84 1.16
C HIS A 81 6.35 11.59 2.06
N HIS A 82 6.62 11.25 3.32
CA HIS A 82 5.59 11.01 4.34
C HIS A 82 4.86 12.29 4.78
N SER A 83 3.58 12.15 5.14
CA SER A 83 2.76 13.23 5.70
C SER A 83 3.19 13.67 7.09
N ASN A 84 3.80 12.75 7.86
CA ASN A 84 4.07 12.88 9.28
C ASN A 84 2.80 13.18 10.11
N HIS A 85 1.63 12.70 9.66
CA HIS A 85 0.39 12.89 10.41
C HIS A 85 0.49 12.24 11.81
N PRO A 86 0.18 12.96 12.90
CA PRO A 86 0.48 12.50 14.25
C PRO A 86 -0.37 11.30 14.73
N GLN A 87 -1.53 11.09 14.12
CA GLN A 87 -2.52 10.08 14.57
C GLN A 87 -2.51 8.78 13.77
N TYR A 88 -1.99 8.80 12.53
CA TYR A 88 -2.14 7.69 11.59
C TYR A 88 -0.79 7.08 11.27
N GLY A 89 -0.76 5.75 11.15
CA GLY A 89 0.34 5.07 10.47
C GLY A 89 0.26 5.37 8.97
N GLU A 90 1.36 5.23 8.25
CA GLU A 90 1.39 5.52 6.82
C GLU A 90 2.32 4.59 6.05
N ASN A 91 1.79 4.00 4.98
CA ASN A 91 2.60 3.40 3.92
C ASN A 91 2.40 4.19 2.63
N LEU A 92 3.49 4.36 1.88
CA LEU A 92 3.48 5.03 0.59
C LEU A 92 3.98 4.09 -0.50
N PHE A 93 3.43 4.24 -1.69
CA PHE A 93 3.89 3.55 -2.88
C PHE A 93 3.90 4.52 -4.05
N VAL A 94 4.94 4.42 -4.89
CA VAL A 94 5.05 5.19 -6.13
C VAL A 94 5.57 4.32 -7.25
N THR A 95 4.96 4.45 -8.43
CA THR A 95 5.44 3.81 -9.65
C THR A 95 5.06 4.61 -10.89
N TYR A 96 5.76 4.39 -11.99
CA TYR A 96 5.38 4.96 -13.28
C TYR A 96 4.26 4.13 -13.91
N MET A 97 3.19 4.80 -14.31
CA MET A 97 2.14 4.23 -15.15
C MET A 97 2.65 4.19 -16.60
N SER A 98 2.71 3.00 -17.21
CA SER A 98 3.07 2.91 -18.63
C SER A 98 1.89 3.33 -19.51
N ASN A 99 2.15 4.14 -20.54
CA ASN A 99 1.16 4.48 -21.58
C ASN A 99 0.83 3.31 -22.53
N SER A 100 1.33 2.11 -22.26
CA SER A 100 1.14 0.91 -23.07
C SER A 100 0.40 -0.15 -22.26
N SER A 101 -0.18 -1.12 -22.98
CA SER A 101 -1.15 -2.18 -22.62
C SER A 101 -0.83 -3.09 -21.42
N ARG A 102 0.06 -2.69 -20.50
CA ARG A 102 0.28 -3.37 -19.23
C ARG A 102 -0.97 -3.25 -18.35
N PRO A 103 -1.29 -4.30 -17.57
CA PRO A 103 -2.40 -4.22 -16.63
C PRO A 103 -2.20 -3.05 -15.68
N SER A 104 -3.30 -2.34 -15.39
CA SER A 104 -3.33 -1.28 -14.37
C SER A 104 -2.77 -1.80 -13.05
N VAL A 105 -1.99 -0.98 -12.35
CA VAL A 105 -1.49 -1.31 -11.02
C VAL A 105 -2.68 -1.56 -10.10
N THR A 106 -2.81 -2.80 -9.61
CA THR A 106 -3.90 -3.23 -8.73
C THR A 106 -3.59 -2.92 -7.28
N GLY A 107 -4.63 -2.86 -6.43
CA GLY A 107 -4.44 -2.69 -4.99
C GLY A 107 -3.65 -3.86 -4.38
N GLN A 108 -3.86 -5.08 -4.91
CA GLN A 108 -3.09 -6.26 -4.51
C GLN A 108 -1.59 -6.08 -4.74
N HIS A 109 -1.19 -5.59 -5.91
CA HIS A 109 0.22 -5.41 -6.24
C HIS A 109 0.91 -4.43 -5.28
N VAL A 110 0.23 -3.34 -4.92
CA VAL A 110 0.76 -2.34 -3.96
C VAL A 110 0.98 -2.96 -2.59
N VAL A 111 -0.01 -3.70 -2.08
CA VAL A 111 0.10 -4.33 -0.75
C VAL A 111 1.14 -5.45 -0.73
N GLU A 112 1.25 -6.22 -1.83
CA GLU A 112 2.30 -7.23 -1.98
C GLU A 112 3.70 -6.61 -1.97
N SER A 113 3.88 -5.44 -2.61
CA SER A 113 5.15 -4.69 -2.55
C SER A 113 5.51 -4.33 -1.11
N TRP A 114 4.58 -3.78 -0.32
CA TRP A 114 4.81 -3.48 1.09
C TRP A 114 5.08 -4.73 1.92
N TYR A 115 4.33 -5.80 1.67
CA TYR A 115 4.48 -7.07 2.38
C TYR A 115 5.81 -7.77 2.07
N SER A 116 6.36 -7.59 0.86
CA SER A 116 7.60 -8.23 0.43
C SER A 116 8.80 -7.90 1.33
N GLU A 117 8.75 -6.78 2.05
CA GLU A 117 9.78 -6.39 3.02
C GLU A 117 9.91 -7.33 4.22
N HIS A 118 8.99 -8.29 4.40
CA HIS A 118 9.09 -9.32 5.44
C HIS A 118 10.43 -10.07 5.45
N VAL A 119 11.10 -10.15 4.29
CA VAL A 119 12.44 -10.77 4.16
C VAL A 119 13.52 -10.04 4.96
N PHE A 120 13.31 -8.77 5.31
CA PHE A 120 14.23 -7.96 6.10
C PHE A 120 13.90 -7.95 7.60
N TYR A 121 12.79 -8.56 8.02
CA TYR A 121 12.37 -8.59 9.41
C TYR A 121 12.83 -9.88 10.12
N PRO A 122 13.68 -9.81 11.16
CA PRO A 122 14.35 -10.99 11.70
C PRO A 122 13.49 -11.86 12.64
N PHE A 123 12.36 -11.36 13.16
CA PHE A 123 11.49 -12.04 14.15
C PHE A 123 12.21 -12.55 15.43
N ASP A 124 13.41 -12.08 15.73
CA ASP A 124 14.22 -12.46 16.90
C ASP A 124 14.04 -11.53 18.10
N GLY A 125 13.18 -10.52 17.98
CA GLY A 125 12.92 -9.50 18.99
C GLY A 125 13.89 -8.32 18.97
N HIS A 126 14.96 -8.36 18.18
CA HIS A 126 15.93 -7.27 18.06
C HIS A 126 15.48 -6.25 17.01
N ILE A 127 14.72 -5.24 17.43
CA ILE A 127 14.22 -4.19 16.52
C ILE A 127 15.08 -2.92 16.62
N THR A 128 15.73 -2.59 15.50
CA THR A 128 16.53 -1.37 15.33
C THR A 128 15.86 -0.40 14.36
N ARG A 129 16.31 0.86 14.35
CA ARG A 129 15.83 1.85 13.36
C ARG A 129 16.13 1.43 11.92
N GLU A 130 17.24 0.72 11.70
CA GLU A 130 17.60 0.22 10.37
C GLU A 130 16.60 -0.86 9.89
N ILE A 131 16.19 -1.77 10.79
CA ILE A 131 15.17 -2.76 10.46
C ILE A 131 13.84 -2.08 10.14
N ILE A 132 13.44 -1.08 10.93
CA ILE A 132 12.22 -0.31 10.67
C ILE A 132 12.29 0.42 9.33
N ALA A 133 13.46 0.96 8.95
CA ALA A 133 13.63 1.61 7.66
C ALA A 133 13.52 0.65 6.46
N LYS A 134 13.85 -0.65 6.64
CA LYS A 134 13.80 -1.67 5.59
C LYS A 134 12.50 -2.47 5.56
N ALA A 135 11.82 -2.60 6.69
CA ALA A 135 10.66 -3.47 6.89
C ALA A 135 9.42 -2.74 7.44
N GLY A 136 9.46 -1.40 7.50
CA GLY A 136 8.43 -0.58 8.12
C GLY A 136 7.08 -0.70 7.43
N HIS A 137 7.04 -0.87 6.10
CA HIS A 137 5.78 -1.05 5.41
C HIS A 137 5.20 -2.42 5.73
N PHE A 138 6.02 -3.48 5.72
CA PHE A 138 5.60 -4.82 6.11
C PHE A 138 5.03 -4.84 7.54
N THR A 139 5.77 -4.28 8.52
CA THR A 139 5.33 -4.31 9.92
C THR A 139 4.04 -3.52 10.13
N GLN A 140 3.82 -2.46 9.37
CA GLN A 140 2.56 -1.71 9.40
C GLN A 140 1.39 -2.50 8.80
N VAL A 141 1.59 -3.22 7.68
CA VAL A 141 0.54 -4.07 7.06
C VAL A 141 0.01 -5.09 8.07
N ILE A 142 0.90 -5.75 8.81
CA ILE A 142 0.52 -6.81 9.76
C ILE A 142 0.34 -6.33 11.19
N TRP A 143 0.41 -5.03 11.46
CA TRP A 143 0.39 -4.48 12.82
C TRP A 143 -0.90 -4.87 13.57
N SER A 144 -0.77 -5.72 14.59
CA SER A 144 -1.92 -6.38 15.20
C SER A 144 -2.93 -5.42 15.84
N SER A 145 -2.50 -4.26 16.34
CA SER A 145 -3.37 -3.27 17.01
C SER A 145 -4.10 -2.31 16.06
N SER A 146 -3.69 -2.19 14.80
CA SER A 146 -4.41 -1.36 13.83
C SER A 146 -5.77 -2.00 13.50
N ARG A 147 -6.80 -1.19 13.28
CA ARG A 147 -8.20 -1.58 13.12
C ARG A 147 -8.81 -1.01 11.84
N GLU A 148 -8.49 0.22 11.53
CA GLU A 148 -9.00 0.94 10.37
C GLU A 148 -7.89 1.16 9.34
N LEU A 149 -8.29 1.08 8.07
CA LEU A 149 -7.49 1.34 6.89
C LEU A 149 -8.15 2.44 6.09
N GLY A 150 -7.38 3.42 5.63
CA GLY A 150 -7.80 4.35 4.58
C GLY A 150 -6.86 4.27 3.40
N ILE A 151 -7.39 4.29 2.18
CA ILE A 151 -6.61 4.23 0.95
C ILE A 151 -6.90 5.48 0.13
N GLY A 152 -5.84 6.09 -0.39
CA GLY A 152 -5.93 7.17 -1.37
C GLY A 152 -4.94 6.93 -2.50
N ARG A 153 -5.28 7.36 -3.71
CA ARG A 153 -4.37 7.30 -4.86
C ARG A 153 -4.54 8.49 -5.78
N ALA A 154 -3.45 8.92 -6.41
CA ALA A 154 -3.49 9.99 -7.41
C ALA A 154 -2.37 9.79 -8.43
N ILE A 155 -2.62 10.22 -9.67
CA ILE A 155 -1.64 10.14 -10.76
C ILE A 155 -1.12 11.56 -11.04
N SER A 156 0.20 11.73 -11.01
CA SER A 156 0.82 13.02 -11.32
C SER A 156 0.83 13.29 -12.82
N LYS A 157 1.09 14.55 -13.18
CA LYS A 157 1.26 14.98 -14.58
C LYS A 157 2.38 14.24 -15.32
N ASN A 158 3.33 13.66 -14.58
CA ASN A 158 4.45 12.88 -15.10
C ASN A 158 4.15 11.36 -15.11
N ASN A 159 2.87 10.98 -15.08
CA ASN A 159 2.39 9.59 -15.08
C ASN A 159 2.93 8.77 -13.91
N ARG A 160 3.18 9.37 -12.75
CA ARG A 160 3.49 8.63 -11.53
C ARG A 160 2.23 8.39 -10.73
N LEU A 161 1.91 7.13 -10.47
CA LEU A 161 0.87 6.75 -9.53
C LEU A 161 1.44 6.82 -8.12
N TYR A 162 0.82 7.62 -7.27
CA TYR A 162 1.04 7.67 -5.83
C TYR A 162 -0.11 6.95 -5.14
N VAL A 163 0.22 6.06 -4.20
CA VAL A 163 -0.76 5.40 -3.33
C VAL A 163 -0.36 5.62 -1.88
N VAL A 164 -1.33 6.01 -1.07
CA VAL A 164 -1.19 6.26 0.36
C VAL A 164 -2.14 5.32 1.09
N ALA A 165 -1.61 4.60 2.08
CA ALA A 165 -2.42 3.86 3.04
C ALA A 165 -2.23 4.45 4.43
N ASN A 166 -3.31 4.88 5.07
CA ASN A 166 -3.31 5.31 6.45
C ASN A 166 -3.94 4.27 7.37
N TYR A 167 -3.38 4.13 8.59
CA TYR A 167 -3.78 3.10 9.55
C TYR A 167 -4.13 3.72 10.89
N TYR A 168 -5.23 3.27 11.49
CA TYR A 168 -5.62 3.68 12.84
C TYR A 168 -5.99 2.49 13.74
N PRO A 169 -5.52 2.44 15.00
CA PRO A 169 -4.40 3.20 15.55
C PRO A 169 -3.10 3.01 14.77
N THR A 170 -2.18 3.98 14.89
CA THR A 170 -0.87 3.96 14.21
C THR A 170 -0.03 2.73 14.58
N GLY A 171 0.67 2.18 13.60
CA GLY A 171 1.64 1.11 13.79
C GLY A 171 3.06 1.61 14.01
N ASN A 172 4.02 0.69 13.97
CA ASN A 172 5.46 0.98 14.08
C ASN A 172 5.87 1.79 15.32
N VAL A 173 5.06 1.73 16.38
CA VAL A 173 5.36 2.37 17.66
C VAL A 173 6.52 1.62 18.32
N LEU A 174 7.61 2.34 18.59
CA LEU A 174 8.76 1.79 19.29
C LEU A 174 8.33 1.11 20.60
N ARG A 175 8.95 -0.03 20.90
CA ARG A 175 8.65 -0.91 22.06
C ARG A 175 7.38 -1.74 21.96
N LYS A 176 6.53 -1.57 20.93
CA LYS A 176 5.29 -2.36 20.75
C LYS A 176 5.40 -3.47 19.70
N PHE A 177 6.57 -3.65 19.08
CA PHE A 177 6.76 -4.60 17.98
C PHE A 177 6.50 -6.06 18.39
N ALA A 178 6.98 -6.50 19.56
CA ALA A 178 6.81 -7.88 20.02
C ALA A 178 5.32 -8.29 20.18
N GLU A 179 4.47 -7.34 20.53
CA GLU A 179 3.02 -7.54 20.68
C GLU A 179 2.28 -7.47 19.32
N ASN A 180 2.86 -6.77 18.35
CA ASN A 180 2.15 -6.37 17.13
C ASN A 180 2.62 -7.04 15.84
N VAL A 181 3.80 -7.64 15.83
CA VAL A 181 4.42 -8.23 14.65
C VAL A 181 4.76 -9.68 14.94
N GLN A 182 3.80 -10.56 14.70
CA GLN A 182 3.96 -12.00 14.91
C GLN A 182 4.58 -12.65 13.68
N ASN A 183 5.32 -13.74 13.87
CA ASN A 183 5.72 -14.59 12.74
C ASN A 183 4.48 -15.25 12.13
N LYS A 184 4.61 -15.75 10.89
CA LYS A 184 3.55 -16.53 10.25
C LYS A 184 3.13 -17.67 11.16
N LEU A 185 1.81 -17.87 11.27
CA LEU A 185 1.25 -19.06 11.88
C LEU A 185 1.77 -20.26 11.09
N HIS A 186 2.52 -21.14 11.76
CA HIS A 186 2.90 -22.40 11.16
C HIS A 186 1.62 -23.24 10.96
N SER A 187 1.27 -23.55 9.72
CA SER A 187 0.41 -24.70 9.44
C SER A 187 1.11 -25.93 10.03
N ASN A 188 0.40 -26.68 10.86
CA ASN A 188 0.94 -27.76 11.67
C ASN A 188 1.97 -28.65 10.93
N ASN A 189 3.18 -28.68 11.53
CA ASN A 189 4.06 -29.82 11.76
C ASN A 189 5.12 -30.26 10.70
N TYR A 190 6.31 -30.53 11.26
CA TYR A 190 7.46 -31.33 10.79
C TYR A 190 8.49 -30.78 9.80
N LEU A 191 8.20 -29.84 8.89
CA LEU A 191 9.21 -29.44 7.88
C LEU A 191 10.13 -28.27 8.29
N HIS A 192 9.70 -27.40 9.22
CA HIS A 192 10.46 -26.18 9.54
C HIS A 192 11.71 -26.45 10.40
N GLN A 193 11.72 -27.50 11.24
CA GLN A 193 12.91 -27.90 11.98
C GLN A 193 14.02 -28.45 11.07
N HIS A 194 13.68 -29.04 9.92
CA HIS A 194 14.67 -29.55 8.96
C HIS A 194 15.22 -28.47 8.03
N TYR A 195 14.44 -27.44 7.70
CA TYR A 195 14.92 -26.32 6.88
C TYR A 195 15.93 -25.45 7.63
N ASN A 196 15.66 -25.11 8.90
CA ASN A 196 16.56 -24.29 9.70
C ASN A 196 17.87 -25.00 10.08
N ARG A 197 17.85 -26.34 10.26
CA ARG A 197 19.09 -27.14 10.41
C ARG A 197 19.94 -27.16 9.15
N ARG A 198 19.34 -27.26 7.95
CA ARG A 198 20.08 -27.28 6.68
C ARG A 198 20.71 -25.94 6.33
N MET A 199 20.03 -24.82 6.66
CA MET A 199 20.60 -23.48 6.44
C MET A 199 21.69 -23.11 7.45
N HIS A 200 21.59 -23.55 8.72
CA HIS A 200 22.68 -23.37 9.69
C HIS A 200 23.91 -24.21 9.33
N SER A 201 23.73 -25.44 8.84
CA SER A 201 24.85 -26.28 8.37
C SER A 201 25.57 -25.63 7.19
N ARG A 202 24.84 -25.12 6.19
CA ARG A 202 25.44 -24.47 5.00
C ARG A 202 26.10 -23.12 5.30
N ARG A 203 25.73 -22.43 6.38
CA ARG A 203 26.34 -21.16 6.79
C ARG A 203 27.68 -21.37 7.52
N LEU A 204 27.89 -22.54 8.13
CA LEU A 204 29.17 -22.92 8.73
C LEU A 204 30.20 -23.39 7.69
N ASP A 205 29.75 -24.01 6.60
CA ASP A 205 30.64 -24.45 5.50
C ASP A 205 31.20 -23.29 4.68
N ILE A 206 30.46 -22.18 4.53
CA ILE A 206 30.93 -21.00 3.78
C ILE A 206 31.97 -20.21 4.60
N HIS A 207 31.88 -20.20 5.93
CA HIS A 207 32.84 -19.48 6.76
C HIS A 207 34.19 -20.21 6.94
N THR A 208 34.23 -21.53 6.72
CA THR A 208 35.49 -22.31 6.75
C THR A 208 36.28 -22.25 5.44
N TYR A 209 35.68 -21.78 4.34
CA TYR A 209 36.34 -21.70 3.04
C TYR A 209 37.12 -20.39 2.80
N TYR A 210 36.87 -19.34 3.60
CA TYR A 210 37.49 -18.01 3.42
C TYR A 210 38.61 -17.68 4.41
N SER A 211 39.05 -18.60 5.28
CA SER A 211 40.13 -18.34 6.25
C SER A 211 41.46 -19.05 5.96
N THR A 212 41.62 -19.70 4.80
CA THR A 212 42.83 -20.50 4.49
C THR A 212 43.64 -20.03 3.27
N GLU A 213 43.31 -18.91 2.63
CA GLU A 213 44.05 -18.45 1.43
C GLU A 213 44.69 -17.05 1.54
N HIS A 214 45.22 -16.66 2.69
CA HIS A 214 46.22 -15.58 2.74
C HIS A 214 47.32 -15.86 3.76
N TYR A 215 48.37 -16.54 3.28
CA TYR A 215 49.76 -16.42 3.74
C TYR A 215 50.66 -16.40 2.50
#